data_AF-A0A1M5TKB8-F1
#
_entry.id   AF-A0A1M5TKB8-F1
#
_cell.length_a   1.000
_cell.length_b   1.000
_cell.length_c   1.000
_cell.angle_alpha   90.00
_cell.angle_beta   90.00
_cell.angle_gamma   90.00
#
_symmetry.space_group_name_H-M   'P 1'
#
loop_
_entity.id
_entity.type
_entity.pdbx_description
1 polymer ?
#
loop_
_entity_poly.entity_id
_entity_poly.type
_entity_poly.pdbx_seq_one_letter_code
_entity_poly.pdbx_strand_id
1 'polypeptide(L)'
;MTNHTNSVNGGALRRINSAALSKHNRRHFICGSDAQIIMGKDEKALLRLWREKRGEDTAPDMSDFPIVQLGLVTEDLNRRWYELNSGQRICDVQRHVIHRTIPWMAATLGGLVRETGAVFEAKFMLPWSFSDEAAAEKHMAQLQHNMLVAGTKKSVLSIIDGGGKLVELSVEADPIYQTILIAAEKAFWRAVKTGETPVLFDCEPPKPRIEAVRVVDMNASNSWAEFAGLFCETRQAHTEHERATDEQTSAPIDPTPTQTPSASTDADNPLRPRGRPRKVKAVAEQSAAPPVPSKPTIDNNPPPTDLQADAAPTKIDKSQLTFGEIRRLRDKAHLKFVASQPCLVCGRSPTDAHHLRFAQPRAMGRKASDEFTVPLCRTHHRDNHSFGDEVAWWERRAIDPLVTSRMLWVSTRGIP
;
A
#
# COMPACT_ATOMS: atom_id res chain seq x y z
N MET A 1 -23.41 -37.94 18.94
CA MET A 1 -22.30 -37.09 18.46
C MET A 1 -22.60 -35.67 18.90
N THR A 2 -21.98 -35.23 20.01
CA THR A 2 -22.18 -33.90 20.60
C THR A 2 -21.18 -32.93 19.98
N ASN A 3 -21.69 -31.94 19.23
CA ASN A 3 -20.86 -30.89 18.64
C ASN A 3 -20.37 -29.93 19.74
N HIS A 4 -19.09 -30.03 20.10
CA HIS A 4 -18.40 -29.02 20.88
C HIS A 4 -18.00 -27.86 19.97
N THR A 5 -18.88 -26.88 19.82
CA THR A 5 -18.49 -25.55 19.34
C THR A 5 -17.80 -24.82 20.49
N ASN A 6 -16.46 -24.77 20.48
CA ASN A 6 -15.72 -23.90 21.37
C ASN A 6 -16.04 -22.44 21.01
N SER A 7 -16.59 -21.69 21.98
CA SER A 7 -16.75 -20.25 21.90
C SER A 7 -15.37 -19.62 21.70
N VAL A 8 -15.13 -19.06 20.51
CA VAL A 8 -13.94 -18.22 20.26
C VAL A 8 -14.23 -16.89 20.95
N ASN A 9 -13.84 -16.76 22.22
CA ASN A 9 -13.90 -15.49 22.92
C ASN A 9 -13.03 -14.48 22.16
N GLY A 10 -13.69 -13.57 21.43
CA GLY A 10 -13.06 -12.42 20.78
C GLY A 10 -12.59 -11.41 21.81
N GLY A 11 -11.53 -11.74 22.55
CA GLY A 11 -10.85 -10.80 23.41
C GLY A 11 -10.33 -9.61 22.61
N ALA A 12 -10.40 -8.42 23.20
CA ALA A 12 -9.85 -7.22 22.58
C ALA A 12 -8.38 -7.43 22.20
N LEU A 13 -8.03 -7.09 20.95
CA LEU A 13 -6.65 -7.14 20.48
C LEU A 13 -5.81 -6.17 21.34
N ARG A 14 -4.93 -6.71 22.19
CA ARG A 14 -3.99 -5.88 22.94
C ARG A 14 -2.99 -5.27 21.96
N ARG A 15 -2.79 -3.95 22.01
CA ARG A 15 -1.75 -3.28 21.22
C ARG A 15 -0.40 -3.88 21.58
N ILE A 16 0.32 -4.39 20.59
CA ILE A 16 1.65 -4.95 20.77
C ILE A 16 2.65 -3.80 20.63
N ASN A 17 3.36 -3.49 21.72
CA ASN A 17 4.42 -2.50 21.69
C ASN A 17 5.73 -3.16 21.23
N SER A 18 6.21 -2.80 20.04
CA SER A 18 7.45 -3.32 19.44
C SER A 18 8.70 -2.96 20.23
N ALA A 19 8.70 -1.82 20.94
CA ALA A 19 9.80 -1.43 21.83
C ALA A 19 9.83 -2.29 23.11
N ALA A 20 8.67 -2.70 23.62
CA ALA A 20 8.57 -3.58 24.79
C ALA A 20 8.97 -5.04 24.49
N LEU A 21 8.89 -5.45 23.23
CA LEU A 21 9.35 -6.77 22.77
C LEU A 21 10.88 -6.88 22.73
N SER A 22 11.59 -5.77 22.58
CA SER A 22 13.05 -5.78 22.55
C SER A 22 13.63 -5.77 23.96
N LYS A 23 14.15 -6.91 24.42
CA LYS A 23 14.83 -7.04 25.72
C LYS A 23 16.15 -6.25 25.82
N HIS A 24 16.65 -5.74 24.70
CA HIS A 24 17.97 -5.10 24.60
C HIS A 24 17.84 -3.62 24.25
N ASN A 25 18.68 -2.79 24.86
CA ASN A 25 18.73 -1.37 24.52
C ASN A 25 19.31 -1.20 23.11
N ARG A 26 18.42 -0.98 22.13
CA ARG A 26 18.73 -0.82 20.71
C ARG A 26 19.60 0.40 20.38
N ARG A 27 19.91 1.26 21.36
CA ARG A 27 20.80 2.41 21.16
C ARG A 27 22.26 2.00 20.99
N HIS A 28 22.67 0.85 21.52
CA HIS A 28 24.07 0.46 21.59
C HIS A 28 24.56 -0.42 20.44
N PHE A 29 23.71 -0.72 19.47
CA PHE A 29 24.06 -1.52 18.31
C PHE A 29 23.27 -1.10 17.06
N ILE A 30 23.74 -1.46 15.88
CA ILE A 30 23.05 -1.40 14.60
C ILE A 30 22.46 -2.78 14.33
N CYS A 31 21.19 -2.83 13.96
CA CYS A 31 20.50 -4.06 13.59
C CYS A 31 19.99 -4.05 12.15
N GLY A 32 19.49 -5.19 11.67
CA GLY A 32 19.08 -5.34 10.27
C GLY A 32 18.05 -4.31 9.79
N SER A 33 17.10 -3.88 10.64
CA SER A 33 16.18 -2.80 10.26
C SER A 33 16.87 -1.43 10.15
N ASP A 34 17.91 -1.21 10.93
CA ASP A 34 18.71 0.02 10.88
C ASP A 34 19.57 0.03 9.63
N ALA A 35 20.12 -1.13 9.23
CA ALA A 35 20.84 -1.33 7.98
C ALA A 35 20.01 -0.89 6.77
N GLN A 36 18.70 -1.19 6.77
CA GLN A 36 17.77 -0.74 5.74
C GLN A 36 17.63 0.79 5.66
N ILE A 37 17.69 1.48 6.79
CA ILE A 37 17.65 2.95 6.85
C ILE A 37 19.00 3.53 6.39
N ILE A 38 20.11 2.96 6.87
CA ILE A 38 21.48 3.42 6.56
C ILE A 38 21.79 3.31 5.07
N MET A 39 21.36 2.22 4.44
CA MET A 39 21.53 1.98 2.99
C MET A 39 20.41 2.60 2.15
N GLY A 40 19.43 3.25 2.78
CA GLY A 40 18.29 3.88 2.12
C GLY A 40 18.62 5.25 1.55
N LYS A 41 17.64 5.84 0.86
CA LYS A 41 17.72 7.20 0.27
C LYS A 41 16.99 8.27 1.09
N ASP A 42 16.43 7.89 2.24
CA ASP A 42 15.65 8.80 3.09
C ASP A 42 16.55 9.45 4.14
N GLU A 43 17.01 10.67 3.84
CA GLU A 43 17.85 11.47 4.74
C GLU A 43 17.16 11.76 6.07
N LYS A 44 15.84 11.98 6.08
CA LYS A 44 15.10 12.25 7.32
C LYS A 44 15.07 11.03 8.22
N ALA A 45 14.86 9.84 7.64
CA ALA A 45 14.94 8.59 8.39
C ALA A 45 16.35 8.32 8.93
N LEU A 46 17.39 8.63 8.14
CA LEU A 46 18.79 8.48 8.55
C LEU A 46 19.13 9.40 9.74
N LEU A 47 18.77 10.68 9.64
CA LEU A 47 18.99 11.67 10.71
C LEU A 47 18.21 11.31 11.97
N ARG A 48 16.96 10.83 11.82
CA ARG A 48 16.16 10.36 12.96
C ARG A 48 16.84 9.18 13.65
N LEU A 49 17.24 8.16 12.89
CA LEU A 49 17.94 6.99 13.43
C LEU A 49 19.21 7.41 14.18
N TRP A 50 19.97 8.36 13.63
CA TRP A 50 21.18 8.89 14.28
C TRP A 50 20.89 9.54 15.63
N ARG A 51 19.86 10.40 15.71
CA ARG A 51 19.41 11.01 16.98
C ARG A 51 18.90 9.96 17.96
N GLU A 52 18.19 8.93 17.49
CA GLU A 52 17.73 7.81 18.32
C GLU A 52 18.91 7.03 18.92
N LYS A 53 19.96 6.74 18.15
CA LYS A 53 21.16 6.04 18.65
C LYS A 53 21.93 6.86 19.68
N ARG A 54 22.00 8.18 19.50
CA ARG A 54 22.52 9.12 20.50
C ARG A 54 21.57 9.29 21.68
N GLY A 55 20.29 8.94 21.48
CA GLY A 55 19.12 9.17 22.34
C GLY A 55 18.91 10.61 22.73
N GLU A 56 19.10 11.46 21.73
CA GLU A 56 18.54 12.80 21.67
C GLU A 56 17.04 12.73 21.37
N ASP A 57 16.62 11.72 20.59
CA ASP A 57 15.23 11.41 20.29
C ASP A 57 14.86 10.00 20.80
N THR A 58 13.58 9.81 21.13
CA THR A 58 13.00 8.49 21.39
C THR A 58 12.42 7.89 20.11
N ALA A 59 12.52 6.57 19.96
CA ALA A 59 11.87 5.88 18.85
C ALA A 59 10.36 6.19 18.83
N PRO A 60 9.77 6.46 17.66
CA PRO A 60 8.35 6.75 17.57
C PRO A 60 7.52 5.55 18.05
N ASP A 61 6.47 5.82 18.82
CA ASP A 61 5.51 4.78 19.16
C ASP A 61 4.70 4.42 17.91
N MET A 62 4.97 3.22 17.38
CA MET A 62 4.30 2.72 16.20
C MET A 62 3.16 1.75 16.53
N SER A 63 2.79 1.61 17.81
CA SER A 63 1.77 0.64 18.27
C SER A 63 0.37 0.94 17.71
N ASP A 64 0.12 2.18 17.31
CA ASP A 64 -1.16 2.63 16.78
C ASP A 64 -1.30 2.44 15.27
N PHE A 65 -0.22 2.07 14.57
CA PHE A 65 -0.29 1.84 13.12
C PHE A 65 -0.75 0.41 12.82
N PRO A 66 -1.91 0.23 12.16
CA PRO A 66 -2.47 -1.10 11.90
C PRO A 66 -1.54 -2.00 11.09
N ILE A 67 -0.75 -1.41 10.18
CA ILE A 67 0.21 -2.14 9.36
C ILE A 67 1.33 -2.78 10.19
N VAL A 68 1.77 -2.10 11.25
CA VAL A 68 2.81 -2.61 12.16
C VAL A 68 2.23 -3.73 13.01
N GLN A 69 1.03 -3.54 13.55
CA GLN A 69 0.32 -4.58 14.31
C GLN A 69 0.07 -5.82 13.44
N LEU A 70 -0.33 -5.63 12.18
CA LEU A 70 -0.55 -6.72 11.25
C LEU A 70 0.75 -7.46 10.95
N GLY A 71 1.86 -6.75 10.76
CA GLY A 71 3.19 -7.36 10.63
C GLY A 71 3.56 -8.23 11.85
N LEU A 72 3.36 -7.72 13.06
CA LEU A 72 3.67 -8.45 14.30
C LEU A 72 2.79 -9.69 14.49
N VAL A 73 1.48 -9.57 14.26
CA VAL A 73 0.53 -10.69 14.41
C VAL A 73 0.74 -11.75 13.33
N THR A 74 1.09 -11.33 12.11
CA THR A 74 1.29 -12.26 10.99
C THR A 74 2.65 -12.93 11.01
N GLU A 75 3.62 -12.48 11.79
CA GLU A 75 4.96 -13.08 11.87
C GLU A 75 4.89 -14.59 12.21
N ASP A 76 4.16 -14.94 13.27
CA ASP A 76 3.98 -16.33 13.70
C ASP A 76 3.19 -17.17 12.68
N LEU A 77 2.19 -16.57 12.04
CA LEU A 77 1.43 -17.22 10.97
C LEU A 77 2.35 -17.52 9.78
N ASN A 78 3.15 -16.54 9.37
CA ASN A 78 4.08 -16.61 8.25
C ASN A 78 5.11 -17.72 8.46
N ARG A 79 5.71 -17.77 9.66
CA ARG A 79 6.62 -18.84 10.06
C ARG A 79 5.99 -20.23 9.96
N ARG A 80 4.82 -20.44 10.60
CA ARG A 80 4.15 -21.76 10.57
C ARG A 80 3.77 -22.19 9.16
N TRP A 81 3.34 -21.25 8.34
CA TRP A 81 2.96 -21.52 6.95
C TRP A 81 4.18 -21.88 6.10
N TYR A 82 5.31 -21.18 6.31
CA TYR A 82 6.59 -21.55 5.70
C TYR A 82 7.01 -22.97 6.09
N GLU A 83 6.95 -23.33 7.38
CA GLU A 83 7.32 -24.68 7.84
C GLU A 83 6.44 -25.77 7.21
N LEU A 84 5.14 -25.50 7.06
CA LEU A 84 4.20 -26.43 6.43
C LEU A 84 4.47 -26.60 4.93
N ASN A 85 4.74 -25.50 4.20
CA ASN A 85 4.91 -25.54 2.75
C ASN A 85 6.28 -26.07 2.31
N SER A 86 7.34 -25.66 3.01
CA SER A 86 8.71 -26.05 2.69
C SER A 86 9.11 -27.40 3.30
N GLY A 87 8.40 -27.84 4.35
CA GLY A 87 8.79 -28.98 5.17
C GLY A 87 10.01 -28.74 6.07
N GLN A 88 10.57 -27.52 6.05
CA GLN A 88 11.77 -27.14 6.81
C GLN A 88 11.36 -26.52 8.15
N ARG A 89 12.14 -26.76 9.22
CA ARG A 89 11.80 -26.26 10.56
C ARG A 89 12.53 -24.98 10.88
N ILE A 90 11.82 -24.02 11.49
CA ILE A 90 12.42 -22.80 12.02
C ILE A 90 12.78 -22.99 13.50
N CYS A 91 14.05 -22.86 13.83
CA CYS A 91 14.58 -22.80 15.20
C CYS A 91 15.15 -21.41 15.53
N ASP A 92 15.65 -21.23 16.76
CA ASP A 92 16.30 -19.98 17.20
C ASP A 92 15.49 -18.69 16.93
N VAL A 93 14.17 -18.80 17.06
CA VAL A 93 13.22 -17.69 16.85
C VAL A 93 13.49 -16.57 17.85
N GLN A 94 13.56 -15.34 17.35
CA GLN A 94 13.81 -14.13 18.14
C GLN A 94 15.14 -14.18 18.92
N ARG A 95 16.12 -14.97 18.44
CA ARG A 95 17.45 -15.06 19.03
C ARG A 95 18.23 -13.78 18.73
N HIS A 96 18.75 -13.15 19.77
CA HIS A 96 19.67 -12.02 19.65
C HIS A 96 21.11 -12.52 19.45
N VAL A 97 21.78 -12.01 18.43
CA VAL A 97 23.15 -12.39 18.06
C VAL A 97 23.95 -11.11 17.83
N ILE A 98 25.19 -11.10 18.31
CA ILE A 98 26.16 -10.01 18.08
C ILE A 98 27.23 -10.55 17.14
N HIS A 99 27.66 -9.74 16.17
CA HIS A 99 28.69 -10.11 15.22
C HIS A 99 30.00 -10.45 15.94
N ARG A 100 30.65 -11.54 15.52
CA ARG A 100 31.81 -12.13 16.22
C ARG A 100 32.96 -11.16 16.46
N THR A 101 33.20 -10.22 15.53
CA THR A 101 34.32 -9.27 15.59
C THR A 101 33.89 -7.80 15.62
N ILE A 102 32.60 -7.50 15.48
CA ILE A 102 32.09 -6.13 15.36
C ILE A 102 31.04 -5.93 16.47
N PRO A 103 31.44 -5.46 17.67
CA PRO A 103 30.56 -5.48 18.85
C PRO A 103 29.29 -4.63 18.73
N TRP A 104 29.30 -3.63 17.85
CA TRP A 104 28.17 -2.74 17.61
C TRP A 104 27.20 -3.26 16.55
N MET A 105 27.48 -4.39 15.91
CA MET A 105 26.63 -4.97 14.87
C MET A 105 25.90 -6.18 15.46
N ALA A 106 24.57 -6.15 15.51
CA ALA A 106 23.78 -7.18 16.16
C ALA A 106 22.39 -7.31 15.55
N ALA A 107 21.85 -8.53 15.52
CA ALA A 107 20.57 -8.83 14.92
C ALA A 107 19.69 -9.62 15.88
N THR A 108 18.40 -9.35 15.85
CA THR A 108 17.39 -10.25 16.41
C THR A 108 16.78 -11.00 15.25
N LEU A 109 17.07 -12.29 15.15
CA LEU A 109 16.69 -13.11 14.00
C LEU A 109 15.22 -13.53 14.09
N GLY A 110 14.48 -13.47 12.99
CA GLY A 110 13.14 -14.07 12.91
C GLY A 110 13.18 -15.59 13.12
N GLY A 111 14.28 -16.21 12.70
CA GLY A 111 14.68 -17.57 13.07
C GLY A 111 15.81 -18.07 12.20
N LEU A 112 16.20 -19.32 12.41
CA LEU A 112 17.11 -20.07 11.55
C LEU A 112 16.39 -21.29 11.00
N VAL A 113 16.53 -21.53 9.71
CA VAL A 113 16.08 -22.76 9.07
C VAL A 113 17.03 -23.88 9.50
N ARG A 114 16.51 -24.91 10.18
CA ARG A 114 17.32 -25.96 10.82
C ARG A 114 18.14 -26.74 9.81
N GLU A 115 17.56 -27.05 8.66
CA GLU A 115 18.14 -27.94 7.66
C GLU A 115 19.24 -27.24 6.84
N THR A 116 19.08 -25.94 6.56
CA THR A 116 19.98 -25.18 5.69
C THR A 116 20.89 -24.21 6.45
N GLY A 117 20.55 -23.89 7.70
CA GLY A 117 21.18 -22.82 8.47
C GLY A 117 20.86 -21.42 7.94
N ALA A 118 19.89 -21.28 7.02
CA ALA A 118 19.52 -19.98 6.45
C ALA A 118 18.80 -19.10 7.50
N VAL A 119 19.02 -17.79 7.43
CA VAL A 119 18.27 -16.83 8.25
C VAL A 119 16.85 -16.72 7.71
N PHE A 120 15.85 -16.90 8.57
CA PHE A 120 14.45 -16.70 8.24
C PHE A 120 14.00 -15.31 8.65
N GLU A 121 13.44 -14.55 7.71
CA GLU A 121 12.85 -13.23 7.93
C GLU A 121 11.40 -13.23 7.41
N ALA A 122 10.44 -12.93 8.29
CA ALA A 122 9.03 -12.81 7.93
C ALA A 122 8.65 -11.34 7.77
N LYS A 123 7.93 -11.00 6.69
CA LYS A 123 7.40 -9.65 6.44
C LYS A 123 5.93 -9.69 6.04
N PHE A 124 5.24 -8.59 6.34
CA PHE A 124 3.92 -8.32 5.83
C PHE A 124 3.98 -7.13 4.86
N MET A 125 3.38 -7.26 3.68
CA MET A 125 3.35 -6.18 2.70
C MET A 125 1.97 -6.00 2.06
N LEU A 126 1.66 -4.76 1.66
CA LEU A 126 0.41 -4.47 0.98
C LEU A 126 0.51 -4.83 -0.51
N PRO A 127 -0.57 -5.34 -1.13
CA PRO A 127 -0.54 -5.90 -2.48
C PRO A 127 -0.36 -4.86 -3.60
N TRP A 128 -0.67 -3.58 -3.34
CA TRP A 128 -0.79 -2.52 -4.36
C TRP A 128 0.52 -2.08 -5.04
N SER A 129 1.66 -2.68 -4.68
CA SER A 129 3.00 -2.37 -5.22
C SER A 129 3.96 -3.57 -5.09
N PHE A 130 3.42 -4.78 -5.01
CA PHE A 130 4.21 -5.97 -4.73
C PHE A 130 4.82 -6.56 -6.01
N SER A 131 6.15 -6.58 -6.09
CA SER A 131 6.91 -7.50 -6.95
C SER A 131 7.96 -8.20 -6.09
N ASP A 132 8.35 -9.41 -6.52
CA ASP A 132 9.34 -10.23 -5.83
C ASP A 132 10.70 -9.48 -5.79
N GLU A 133 11.04 -8.78 -6.87
CA GLU A 133 12.23 -7.94 -7.00
C GLU A 133 12.17 -6.74 -6.04
N ALA A 134 11.08 -5.99 -6.05
CA ALA A 134 10.92 -4.81 -5.19
C ALA A 134 10.92 -5.20 -3.71
N ALA A 135 10.39 -6.38 -3.37
CA ALA A 135 10.43 -6.93 -2.02
C ALA A 135 11.86 -7.26 -1.58
N ALA A 136 12.60 -7.98 -2.43
CA ALA A 136 13.98 -8.36 -2.17
C ALA A 136 14.89 -7.14 -2.10
N GLU A 137 14.79 -6.19 -3.03
CA GLU A 137 15.56 -4.93 -3.03
C GLU A 137 15.32 -4.13 -1.75
N LYS A 138 14.05 -3.98 -1.36
CA LYS A 138 13.66 -3.26 -0.15
C LYS A 138 14.31 -3.85 1.11
N HIS A 139 14.36 -5.17 1.20
CA HIS A 139 14.85 -5.86 2.39
C HIS A 139 16.32 -6.31 2.28
N MET A 140 16.99 -6.07 1.15
CA MET A 140 18.34 -6.58 0.87
C MET A 140 19.35 -6.22 1.96
N ALA A 141 19.39 -4.95 2.36
CA ALA A 141 20.28 -4.48 3.44
C ALA A 141 20.03 -5.24 4.76
N GLN A 142 18.77 -5.45 5.13
CA GLN A 142 18.39 -6.18 6.33
C GLN A 142 18.81 -7.67 6.25
N LEU A 143 18.53 -8.33 5.12
CA LEU A 143 18.87 -9.75 4.95
C LEU A 143 20.38 -9.96 4.98
N GLN A 144 21.14 -9.10 4.28
CA GLN A 144 22.60 -9.18 4.21
C GLN A 144 23.24 -8.87 5.58
N HIS A 145 22.72 -7.88 6.32
CA HIS A 145 23.13 -7.61 7.69
C HIS A 145 22.89 -8.81 8.60
N ASN A 146 21.70 -9.41 8.56
CA ASN A 146 21.38 -10.55 9.41
C ASN A 146 22.27 -11.76 9.09
N MET A 147 22.56 -12.02 7.80
CA MET A 147 23.50 -13.07 7.38
C MET A 147 24.92 -12.81 7.88
N LEU A 148 25.41 -11.56 7.81
CA LEU A 148 26.71 -11.17 8.36
C LEU A 148 26.79 -11.45 9.86
N VAL A 149 25.81 -10.97 10.63
CA VAL A 149 25.78 -11.14 12.09
C VAL A 149 25.70 -12.61 12.49
N ALA A 150 24.85 -13.38 11.81
CA ALA A 150 24.65 -14.80 12.09
C ALA A 150 25.77 -15.71 11.55
N GLY A 151 26.62 -15.20 10.65
CA GLY A 151 27.65 -16.00 9.97
C GLY A 151 27.07 -17.02 8.98
N THR A 152 25.92 -16.71 8.38
CA THR A 152 25.22 -17.61 7.44
C THR A 152 25.43 -17.15 5.99
N LYS A 153 25.19 -18.06 5.04
CA LYS A 153 25.37 -17.78 3.60
C LYS A 153 24.07 -17.56 2.83
N LYS A 154 22.94 -17.83 3.48
CA LYS A 154 21.61 -17.75 2.86
C LYS A 154 20.61 -17.14 3.83
N SER A 155 19.64 -16.45 3.27
CA SER A 155 18.46 -15.95 3.96
C SER A 155 17.22 -16.30 3.16
N VAL A 156 16.16 -16.68 3.86
CA VAL A 156 14.82 -16.85 3.31
C VAL A 156 13.99 -15.66 3.79
N LEU A 157 13.43 -14.93 2.84
CA LEU A 157 12.45 -13.88 3.06
C LEU A 157 11.06 -14.44 2.73
N SER A 158 10.23 -14.57 3.75
CA SER A 158 8.85 -15.05 3.60
C SER A 158 7.89 -13.88 3.79
N ILE A 159 7.03 -13.62 2.82
CA ILE A 159 6.13 -12.47 2.80
C ILE A 159 4.69 -12.95 2.71
N ILE A 160 3.85 -12.49 3.64
CA ILE A 160 2.40 -12.55 3.49
C ILE A 160 1.94 -11.20 2.95
N ASP A 161 1.23 -11.21 1.82
CA ASP A 161 0.58 -10.01 1.33
C ASP A 161 -0.84 -9.83 1.91
N GLY A 162 -1.38 -8.61 1.81
CA GLY A 162 -2.76 -8.31 2.23
C GLY A 162 -3.85 -9.03 1.42
N GLY A 163 -3.49 -9.71 0.32
CA GLY A 163 -4.38 -10.55 -0.49
C GLY A 163 -4.36 -12.03 -0.10
N GLY A 164 -3.53 -12.43 0.87
CA GLY A 164 -3.36 -13.83 1.28
C GLY A 164 -2.39 -14.64 0.42
N LYS A 165 -1.65 -13.99 -0.49
CA LYS A 165 -0.55 -14.61 -1.23
C LYS A 165 0.67 -14.71 -0.31
N LEU A 166 1.25 -15.91 -0.25
CA LEU A 166 2.57 -16.12 0.34
C LEU A 166 3.62 -16.04 -0.77
N VAL A 167 4.68 -15.28 -0.54
CA VAL A 167 5.85 -15.26 -1.41
C VAL A 167 7.09 -15.61 -0.60
N GLU A 168 7.85 -16.57 -1.11
CA GLU A 168 9.11 -17.01 -0.55
C GLU A 168 10.23 -16.62 -1.50
N LEU A 169 11.23 -15.91 -0.98
CA LEU A 169 12.41 -15.49 -1.72
C LEU A 169 13.66 -15.99 -1.01
N SER A 170 14.51 -16.72 -1.72
CA SER A 170 15.84 -17.10 -1.23
C SER A 170 16.88 -16.09 -1.71
N VAL A 171 17.69 -15.58 -0.78
CA VAL A 171 18.75 -14.61 -1.04
C VAL A 171 20.07 -15.16 -0.54
N GLU A 172 21.08 -15.15 -1.39
CA GLU A 172 22.44 -15.56 -1.02
C GLU A 172 23.25 -14.37 -0.48
N ALA A 173 24.20 -14.67 0.41
CA ALA A 173 25.17 -13.70 0.89
C ALA A 173 25.98 -13.14 -0.28
N ASP A 174 26.03 -11.81 -0.40
CA ASP A 174 26.82 -11.10 -1.40
C ASP A 174 28.04 -10.45 -0.71
N PRO A 175 29.26 -11.00 -0.87
CA PRO A 175 30.45 -10.47 -0.22
C PRO A 175 30.78 -9.03 -0.61
N ILE A 176 30.47 -8.62 -1.84
CA ILE A 176 30.75 -7.26 -2.33
C ILE A 176 29.81 -6.30 -1.63
N TYR A 177 28.52 -6.59 -1.65
CA TYR A 177 27.53 -5.74 -0.98
C TYR A 177 27.73 -5.71 0.53
N GLN A 178 28.05 -6.85 1.15
CA GLN A 178 28.36 -6.93 2.58
C GLN A 178 29.56 -6.07 2.96
N THR A 179 30.58 -5.98 2.11
CA THR A 179 31.73 -5.09 2.35
C THR A 179 31.30 -3.62 2.34
N ILE A 180 30.46 -3.24 1.37
CA ILE A 180 29.90 -1.89 1.26
C ILE A 180 29.01 -1.57 2.48
N LEU A 181 28.15 -2.52 2.86
CA LEU A 181 27.25 -2.42 4.01
C LEU A 181 28.04 -2.19 5.31
N ILE A 182 29.08 -2.98 5.55
CA ILE A 182 29.96 -2.79 6.72
C ILE A 182 30.61 -1.41 6.71
N ALA A 183 31.04 -0.92 5.55
CA ALA A 183 31.65 0.41 5.42
C ALA A 183 30.64 1.53 5.75
N ALA A 184 29.42 1.44 5.21
CA ALA A 184 28.34 2.39 5.46
C ALA A 184 27.93 2.40 6.94
N GLU A 185 27.69 1.22 7.52
CA GLU A 185 27.34 1.09 8.94
C GLU A 185 28.47 1.56 9.86
N LYS A 186 29.73 1.30 9.51
CA LYS A 186 30.89 1.78 10.27
C LYS A 186 31.01 3.31 10.22
N ALA A 187 30.77 3.92 9.05
CA ALA A 187 30.75 5.36 8.90
C ALA A 187 29.61 5.99 9.72
N PHE A 188 28.41 5.40 9.65
CA PHE A 188 27.26 5.81 10.46
C PHE A 188 27.54 5.67 11.96
N TRP A 189 28.10 4.54 12.39
CA TRP A 189 28.42 4.31 13.81
C TRP A 189 29.51 5.26 14.33
N ARG A 190 30.45 5.65 13.46
CA ARG A 190 31.41 6.72 13.78
C ARG A 190 30.67 8.04 13.99
N ALA A 191 29.77 8.42 13.09
CA ALA A 191 28.95 9.63 13.20
C ALA A 191 28.10 9.65 14.49
N VAL A 192 27.55 8.50 14.91
CA VAL A 192 26.85 8.37 16.20
C VAL A 192 27.79 8.67 17.38
N LYS A 193 29.05 8.21 17.32
CA LYS A 193 30.04 8.41 18.40
C LYS A 193 30.66 9.81 18.42
N THR A 194 30.95 10.38 17.26
CA THR A 194 31.58 11.71 17.13
C THR A 194 30.56 12.84 17.25
N GLY A 195 29.30 12.55 16.95
CA GLY A 195 28.24 13.54 16.87
C GLY A 195 28.26 14.37 15.59
N GLU A 196 29.04 13.94 14.59
CA GLU A 196 28.95 14.47 13.24
C GLU A 196 27.65 13.98 12.58
N THR A 197 27.06 14.82 11.73
CA THR A 197 25.86 14.46 10.98
C THR A 197 26.18 13.38 9.94
N PRO A 198 25.44 12.26 9.90
CA PRO A 198 25.65 11.25 8.87
C PRO A 198 25.18 11.76 7.50
N VAL A 199 25.86 11.29 6.45
CA VAL A 199 25.51 11.59 5.05
C VAL A 199 24.93 10.33 4.41
N LEU A 200 24.02 10.49 3.45
CA LEU A 200 23.52 9.39 2.64
C LEU A 200 24.66 8.65 1.96
N PHE A 201 24.57 7.33 1.96
CA PHE A 201 25.53 6.47 1.30
C PHE A 201 24.98 6.09 -0.08
N ASP A 202 25.49 6.72 -1.15
CA ASP A 202 25.05 6.44 -2.52
C ASP A 202 25.57 5.06 -2.98
N CYS A 203 24.77 4.02 -2.76
CA CYS A 203 24.99 2.70 -3.32
C CYS A 203 23.67 2.07 -3.78
N GLU A 204 23.69 1.47 -4.97
CA GLU A 204 22.56 0.66 -5.43
C GLU A 204 22.63 -0.74 -4.79
N PRO A 205 21.51 -1.28 -4.27
CA PRO A 205 21.48 -2.65 -3.77
C PRO A 205 21.78 -3.64 -4.92
N PRO A 206 22.47 -4.76 -4.64
CA PRO A 206 22.72 -5.78 -5.63
C PRO A 206 21.40 -6.34 -6.11
N LYS A 207 21.29 -6.54 -7.42
CA LYS A 207 20.09 -7.15 -7.99
C LYS A 207 19.93 -8.55 -7.40
N PRO A 208 18.78 -8.87 -6.78
CA PRO A 208 18.56 -10.20 -6.25
C PRO A 208 18.67 -11.21 -7.39
N ARG A 209 19.48 -12.26 -7.18
CA ARG A 209 19.46 -13.45 -8.05
C ARG A 209 18.22 -14.26 -7.70
N ILE A 210 17.05 -13.77 -8.09
CA ILE A 210 15.82 -14.55 -8.02
C ILE A 210 16.02 -15.71 -8.99
N GLU A 211 15.84 -16.95 -8.54
CA GLU A 211 15.84 -18.13 -9.41
C GLU A 211 14.66 -18.02 -10.37
N ALA A 212 14.86 -17.28 -11.46
CA ALA A 212 13.89 -17.03 -12.50
C ALA A 212 13.77 -18.24 -13.43
N VAL A 213 13.68 -19.46 -12.91
CA VAL A 213 13.33 -20.62 -13.73
C VAL A 213 12.52 -21.62 -12.91
N ARG A 214 11.21 -21.39 -12.84
CA ARG A 214 10.29 -22.52 -12.72
C ARG A 214 10.34 -23.23 -14.07
N VAL A 215 11.17 -24.27 -14.21
CA VAL A 215 11.10 -25.16 -15.38
C VAL A 215 9.76 -25.88 -15.25
N VAL A 216 8.74 -25.33 -15.89
CA VAL A 216 7.48 -26.03 -16.09
C VAL A 216 7.72 -26.98 -17.24
N ASP A 217 7.62 -28.28 -16.98
CA ASP A 217 7.59 -29.28 -18.03
C ASP A 217 6.34 -29.08 -18.88
N MET A 218 6.52 -28.60 -20.11
CA MET A 218 5.46 -28.23 -21.04
C MET A 218 5.01 -29.41 -21.92
N ASN A 219 5.60 -30.60 -21.78
CA ASN A 219 5.24 -31.75 -22.63
C ASN A 219 3.82 -32.28 -22.38
N ALA A 220 3.20 -31.96 -21.24
CA ALA A 220 1.93 -32.56 -20.85
C ALA A 220 0.69 -31.68 -21.09
N SER A 221 0.83 -30.37 -21.39
CA SER A 221 -0.34 -29.49 -21.56
C SER A 221 -0.07 -28.30 -22.47
N ASN A 222 -0.68 -28.33 -23.66
CA ASN A 222 -0.67 -27.24 -24.63
C ASN A 222 -1.63 -26.09 -24.28
N SER A 223 -2.13 -26.05 -23.03
CA SER A 223 -3.11 -25.07 -22.55
C SER A 223 -2.62 -23.63 -22.69
N TRP A 224 -1.31 -23.40 -22.61
CA TRP A 224 -0.74 -22.06 -22.81
C TRP A 224 -0.82 -21.57 -24.26
N ALA A 225 -0.71 -22.45 -25.25
CA ALA A 225 -0.93 -22.09 -26.66
C ALA A 225 -2.40 -21.75 -26.90
N GLU A 226 -3.32 -22.52 -26.28
CA GLU A 226 -4.75 -22.23 -26.30
C GLU A 226 -5.08 -20.90 -25.61
N PHE A 227 -4.50 -20.62 -24.43
CA PHE A 227 -4.69 -19.35 -23.73
C PHE A 227 -4.06 -18.16 -24.47
N ALA A 228 -2.91 -18.34 -25.12
CA ALA A 228 -2.31 -17.31 -25.96
C ALA A 228 -3.19 -17.01 -27.19
N GLY A 229 -3.76 -18.05 -27.81
CA GLY A 229 -4.75 -17.90 -28.88
C GLY A 229 -5.99 -17.15 -28.40
N LEU A 230 -6.60 -17.60 -27.31
CA LEU A 230 -7.77 -16.97 -26.69
C LEU A 230 -7.49 -15.51 -26.31
N PHE A 231 -6.30 -15.20 -25.78
CA PHE A 231 -5.90 -13.84 -25.45
C PHE A 231 -5.83 -12.97 -26.71
N CYS A 232 -5.19 -13.44 -27.79
CA CYS A 232 -5.13 -12.71 -29.05
C CYS A 232 -6.53 -12.46 -29.63
N GLU A 233 -7.42 -13.45 -29.59
CA GLU A 233 -8.80 -13.37 -30.09
C GLU A 233 -9.67 -12.40 -29.26
N THR A 234 -9.52 -12.40 -27.94
CA THR A 234 -10.38 -11.63 -27.01
C THR A 234 -9.84 -10.24 -26.64
N ARG A 235 -8.59 -9.93 -27.00
CA ARG A 235 -7.94 -8.64 -26.68
C ARG A 235 -8.72 -7.43 -27.18
N GLN A 236 -9.25 -7.49 -28.40
CA GLN A 236 -10.01 -6.37 -28.96
C GLN A 236 -11.33 -6.20 -28.21
N ALA A 237 -12.08 -7.29 -27.98
CA ALA A 237 -13.34 -7.26 -27.24
C ALA A 237 -13.14 -6.75 -25.80
N HIS A 238 -12.06 -7.14 -25.13
CA HIS A 238 -11.71 -6.61 -23.81
C HIS A 238 -11.42 -5.10 -23.85
N THR A 239 -10.67 -4.64 -24.85
CA THR A 239 -10.35 -3.21 -25.01
C THR A 239 -11.63 -2.39 -25.28
N GLU A 240 -12.56 -2.93 -26.06
CA GLU A 240 -13.85 -2.29 -26.34
C GLU A 240 -14.76 -2.27 -25.10
N HIS A 241 -14.75 -3.33 -24.29
CA HIS A 241 -15.46 -3.39 -23.01
C HIS A 241 -14.94 -2.34 -22.01
N GLU A 242 -13.61 -2.23 -21.86
CA GLU A 242 -12.99 -1.21 -20.99
C GLU A 242 -13.38 0.20 -21.46
N ARG A 243 -13.32 0.46 -22.78
CA ARG A 243 -13.75 1.74 -23.37
C ARG A 243 -15.22 2.04 -23.09
N ALA A 244 -16.10 1.05 -23.26
CA ALA A 244 -17.53 1.21 -23.01
C ALA A 244 -17.82 1.46 -21.52
N THR A 245 -17.11 0.76 -20.63
CA THR A 245 -17.22 0.94 -19.17
C THR A 245 -16.78 2.35 -18.76
N ASP A 246 -15.67 2.84 -19.33
CA ASP A 246 -15.17 4.19 -19.10
C ASP A 246 -16.16 5.26 -19.61
N GLU A 247 -16.76 5.06 -20.78
CA GLU A 247 -17.79 5.96 -21.34
C GLU A 247 -19.07 5.97 -20.51
N GLN A 248 -19.53 4.80 -20.06
CA GLN A 248 -20.73 4.67 -19.23
C GLN A 248 -20.53 5.28 -17.84
N THR A 249 -19.31 5.20 -17.30
CA THR A 249 -18.94 5.83 -16.03
C THR A 249 -18.74 7.34 -16.16
N SER A 250 -18.52 7.87 -17.37
CA SER A 250 -18.29 9.29 -17.64
C SER A 250 -19.49 10.04 -18.23
N ALA A 251 -20.63 9.37 -18.46
CA ALA A 251 -21.87 10.01 -18.86
C ALA A 251 -22.40 10.96 -17.76
N PRO A 252 -22.70 12.24 -18.07
CA PRO A 252 -23.30 13.15 -17.11
C PRO A 252 -24.73 12.70 -16.77
N ILE A 253 -25.02 12.56 -15.47
CA ILE A 253 -26.40 12.50 -14.98
C ILE A 253 -26.96 13.92 -15.09
N ASP A 254 -27.79 14.17 -16.09
CA ASP A 254 -28.48 15.44 -16.23
C ASP A 254 -29.65 15.49 -15.23
N PRO A 255 -29.72 16.49 -14.31
CA PRO A 255 -30.83 16.63 -13.40
C PRO A 255 -31.75 17.74 -13.93
N THR A 256 -32.86 17.40 -14.58
CA THR A 256 -34.00 18.34 -14.64
C THR A 256 -35.32 17.57 -14.60
N PRO A 257 -36.27 17.96 -13.73
CA PRO A 257 -37.51 17.25 -13.51
C PRO A 257 -38.62 17.73 -14.45
N THR A 258 -39.36 16.82 -15.07
CA THR A 258 -40.57 17.17 -15.82
C THR A 258 -41.73 16.28 -15.43
N GLN A 259 -42.53 16.85 -14.52
CA GLN A 259 -43.98 16.81 -14.35
C GLN A 259 -44.79 15.74 -15.13
N THR A 260 -45.61 15.02 -14.35
CA THR A 260 -46.82 14.30 -14.77
C THR A 260 -47.87 15.21 -15.41
N PRO A 261 -48.54 14.77 -16.48
CA PRO A 261 -49.91 15.16 -16.75
C PRO A 261 -50.89 14.03 -16.37
N SER A 262 -52.01 14.47 -15.80
CA SER A 262 -53.19 13.72 -15.37
C SER A 262 -54.06 13.21 -16.52
N ALA A 263 -54.92 12.24 -16.19
CA ALA A 263 -55.71 11.34 -17.04
C ALA A 263 -56.79 11.95 -17.97
N SER A 264 -57.11 11.21 -19.04
CA SER A 264 -58.50 10.94 -19.49
C SER A 264 -58.59 9.66 -20.35
N THR A 265 -59.76 9.03 -20.31
CA THR A 265 -60.19 7.69 -20.71
C THR A 265 -60.31 7.40 -22.22
N ASP A 266 -60.07 6.16 -22.66
CA ASP A 266 -61.09 5.21 -23.19
C ASP A 266 -60.46 3.97 -23.86
N ALA A 267 -61.25 2.88 -23.91
CA ALA A 267 -60.88 1.49 -24.17
C ALA A 267 -60.57 1.11 -25.63
N ASP A 268 -59.66 0.15 -25.86
CA ASP A 268 -59.95 -1.21 -26.35
C ASP A 268 -58.66 -2.02 -26.65
N ASN A 269 -58.66 -3.31 -26.29
CA ASN A 269 -57.59 -4.33 -26.41
C ASN A 269 -57.59 -4.93 -27.85
N PRO A 270 -56.57 -5.67 -28.39
CA PRO A 270 -56.06 -6.91 -27.77
C PRO A 270 -54.65 -7.47 -28.13
N LEU A 271 -54.24 -8.47 -27.33
CA LEU A 271 -53.40 -9.67 -27.60
C LEU A 271 -51.88 -9.74 -27.27
N ARG A 272 -51.57 -10.85 -26.59
CA ARG A 272 -50.34 -11.36 -25.90
C ARG A 272 -49.49 -12.22 -26.86
N PRO A 273 -48.20 -12.62 -26.59
CA PRO A 273 -47.89 -13.57 -25.49
C PRO A 273 -46.48 -13.51 -24.82
N ARG A 274 -46.43 -13.97 -23.54
CA ARG A 274 -45.41 -14.82 -22.83
C ARG A 274 -43.93 -14.37 -22.88
N GLY A 275 -43.19 -14.11 -21.79
CA GLY A 275 -43.15 -14.72 -20.45
C GLY A 275 -41.99 -15.72 -20.30
N ARG A 276 -40.87 -15.33 -19.67
CA ARG A 276 -39.75 -16.20 -19.17
C ARG A 276 -39.50 -15.88 -17.67
N PRO A 277 -38.97 -16.79 -16.84
CA PRO A 277 -39.51 -17.06 -15.51
C PRO A 277 -38.71 -16.41 -14.36
N ARG A 278 -39.43 -16.26 -13.25
CA ARG A 278 -39.01 -15.70 -11.96
C ARG A 278 -38.36 -16.78 -11.08
N LYS A 279 -37.22 -16.48 -10.44
CA LYS A 279 -36.63 -17.33 -9.38
C LYS A 279 -37.21 -16.91 -8.02
N VAL A 280 -37.79 -17.88 -7.33
CA VAL A 280 -38.53 -17.77 -6.07
C VAL A 280 -37.60 -17.51 -4.90
N LYS A 281 -38.02 -16.64 -3.95
CA LYS A 281 -37.50 -16.57 -2.58
C LYS A 281 -38.69 -16.72 -1.63
N ALA A 282 -38.57 -17.63 -0.67
CA ALA A 282 -39.61 -18.04 0.26
C ALA A 282 -39.92 -16.95 1.31
N VAL A 283 -41.18 -16.95 1.75
CA VAL A 283 -41.81 -16.02 2.72
C VAL A 283 -41.74 -16.63 4.13
N ALA A 284 -41.56 -15.77 5.14
CA ALA A 284 -42.01 -16.04 6.50
C ALA A 284 -42.73 -14.78 7.03
N GLU A 285 -43.96 -14.98 7.50
CA GLU A 285 -44.95 -13.98 7.89
C GLU A 285 -44.68 -13.33 9.25
N GLN A 286 -45.17 -12.09 9.40
CA GLN A 286 -45.27 -11.34 10.64
C GLN A 286 -46.62 -11.64 11.32
N SER A 287 -46.64 -11.73 12.65
CA SER A 287 -47.84 -11.44 13.44
C SER A 287 -47.44 -10.93 14.84
N ALA A 288 -48.13 -9.90 15.32
CA ALA A 288 -47.82 -9.14 16.54
C ALA A 288 -48.98 -9.15 17.57
N ALA A 289 -48.61 -9.37 18.86
CA ALA A 289 -49.11 -8.88 20.19
C ALA A 289 -50.63 -8.89 20.53
N PRO A 290 -51.13 -8.79 21.82
CA PRO A 290 -50.56 -8.26 23.10
C PRO A 290 -51.00 -9.07 24.39
N PRO A 291 -51.14 -8.58 25.66
CA PRO A 291 -50.57 -7.45 26.46
C PRO A 291 -49.88 -7.87 27.81
N VAL A 292 -49.34 -6.89 28.55
CA VAL A 292 -48.62 -6.97 29.87
C VAL A 292 -49.60 -6.96 31.08
N PRO A 293 -49.21 -7.38 32.31
CA PRO A 293 -48.82 -6.37 33.32
C PRO A 293 -47.74 -6.75 34.38
N SER A 294 -47.06 -5.69 34.88
CA SER A 294 -46.51 -5.40 36.24
C SER A 294 -45.29 -6.12 36.88
N LYS A 295 -44.35 -5.28 37.38
CA LYS A 295 -43.17 -5.53 38.25
C LYS A 295 -43.54 -5.72 39.75
N PRO A 296 -42.60 -6.11 40.64
CA PRO A 296 -41.69 -5.16 41.36
C PRO A 296 -40.21 -5.64 41.38
N THR A 297 -39.21 -4.80 41.13
CA THR A 297 -38.42 -3.91 42.04
C THR A 297 -37.50 -4.65 43.02
N ILE A 298 -36.19 -4.42 42.94
CA ILE A 298 -35.29 -4.03 44.05
C ILE A 298 -34.09 -3.27 43.44
N ASP A 299 -33.85 -2.10 44.02
CA ASP A 299 -32.75 -1.16 43.81
C ASP A 299 -31.38 -1.74 44.18
N ASN A 300 -30.32 -1.20 43.58
CA ASN A 300 -29.22 -0.55 44.32
C ASN A 300 -28.23 0.09 43.34
N ASN A 301 -28.15 1.41 43.38
CA ASN A 301 -27.04 2.21 42.86
C ASN A 301 -26.61 3.18 43.98
N PRO A 302 -25.32 3.49 44.10
CA PRO A 302 -24.90 4.88 44.28
C PRO A 302 -23.69 5.24 43.35
N PRO A 303 -23.36 6.54 43.14
CA PRO A 303 -23.47 7.15 41.82
C PRO A 303 -22.14 7.84 41.38
N PRO A 304 -22.14 8.97 40.63
CA PRO A 304 -21.68 9.01 39.24
C PRO A 304 -20.41 9.86 39.06
N THR A 305 -19.79 9.80 37.88
CA THR A 305 -19.00 10.94 37.41
C THR A 305 -19.21 11.11 35.92
N ASP A 306 -19.90 12.21 35.60
CA ASP A 306 -19.98 12.81 34.28
C ASP A 306 -18.59 12.96 33.67
N LEU A 307 -18.48 12.81 32.34
CA LEU A 307 -18.27 13.96 31.46
C LEU A 307 -18.16 13.51 29.99
N GLN A 308 -19.16 13.96 29.23
CA GLN A 308 -19.07 14.51 27.88
C GLN A 308 -18.73 13.58 26.71
N ALA A 309 -19.80 13.32 25.94
CA ALA A 309 -19.75 13.20 24.50
C ALA A 309 -19.32 14.53 23.87
N ASP A 310 -18.27 14.50 23.04
CA ASP A 310 -18.19 15.20 21.75
C ASP A 310 -16.80 15.00 21.13
N ALA A 311 -16.73 14.23 20.04
CA ALA A 311 -15.70 14.40 19.01
C ALA A 311 -16.13 13.65 17.74
N ALA A 312 -16.69 14.39 16.78
CA ALA A 312 -16.70 13.95 15.39
C ALA A 312 -15.27 13.56 14.96
N PRO A 313 -15.07 12.54 14.10
CA PRO A 313 -13.74 12.08 13.75
C PRO A 313 -12.95 13.22 13.10
N THR A 314 -11.91 13.69 13.81
CA THR A 314 -10.93 14.63 13.29
C THR A 314 -10.33 14.06 12.01
N LYS A 315 -10.45 14.83 10.93
CA LYS A 315 -9.92 14.51 9.60
C LYS A 315 -8.43 14.21 9.72
N ILE A 316 -8.04 13.00 9.35
CA ILE A 316 -6.66 12.51 9.41
C ILE A 316 -5.74 13.43 8.60
N ASP A 317 -4.71 13.98 9.25
CA ASP A 317 -3.60 14.61 8.56
C ASP A 317 -2.61 13.54 8.08
N LYS A 318 -2.81 13.10 6.84
CA LYS A 318 -2.07 12.00 6.19
C LYS A 318 -0.59 12.33 5.90
N SER A 319 -0.16 13.57 6.16
CA SER A 319 1.25 14.00 6.01
C SER A 319 2.18 13.44 7.09
N GLN A 320 1.62 12.91 8.19
CA GLN A 320 2.33 12.39 9.36
C GLN A 320 2.66 10.87 9.26
N LEU A 321 2.36 10.21 8.14
CA LEU A 321 2.67 8.79 7.92
C LEU A 321 4.06 8.61 7.31
N THR A 322 4.80 7.58 7.77
CA THR A 322 6.20 7.28 7.40
C THR A 322 6.40 6.98 5.91
N PHE A 323 5.32 6.67 5.18
CA PHE A 323 5.22 6.86 3.74
C PHE A 323 3.93 7.63 3.49
N GLY A 324 4.02 8.93 3.23
CA GLY A 324 2.84 9.69 2.81
C GLY A 324 2.33 9.09 1.50
N GLU A 325 1.06 8.63 1.48
CA GLU A 325 0.35 8.44 0.21
C GLU A 325 0.56 9.74 -0.59
N ILE A 326 1.13 9.68 -1.81
CA ILE A 326 1.36 10.87 -2.64
C ILE A 326 0.05 11.65 -2.66
N ARG A 327 0.05 12.80 -1.97
CA ARG A 327 -1.19 13.49 -1.62
C ARG A 327 -1.74 14.09 -2.90
N ARG A 328 -2.82 13.50 -3.41
CA ARG A 328 -3.58 14.10 -4.51
C ARG A 328 -4.40 15.24 -3.93
N LEU A 329 -3.86 16.45 -4.02
CA LEU A 329 -4.53 17.66 -3.56
C LEU A 329 -5.75 17.90 -4.45
N ARG A 330 -6.87 18.23 -3.81
CA ARG A 330 -8.14 18.55 -4.47
C ARG A 330 -8.51 19.98 -4.15
N ASP A 331 -8.55 20.81 -5.18
CA ASP A 331 -8.76 22.24 -5.06
C ASP A 331 -9.64 22.74 -6.21
N LYS A 332 -10.95 22.80 -5.94
CA LYS A 332 -11.94 23.25 -6.92
C LYS A 332 -11.75 24.72 -7.31
N ALA A 333 -11.17 25.55 -6.44
CA ALA A 333 -10.89 26.95 -6.75
C ALA A 333 -9.73 27.05 -7.74
N HIS A 334 -8.68 26.25 -7.54
CA HIS A 334 -7.57 26.15 -8.48
C HIS A 334 -8.02 25.66 -9.87
N LEU A 335 -8.84 24.61 -9.94
CA LEU A 335 -9.35 24.12 -11.24
C LEU A 335 -10.15 25.19 -12.00
N LYS A 336 -10.93 26.01 -11.30
CA LYS A 336 -11.65 27.15 -11.91
C LYS A 336 -10.70 28.23 -12.40
N PHE A 337 -9.65 28.54 -11.63
CA PHE A 337 -8.62 29.49 -12.03
C PHE A 337 -7.88 29.01 -13.28
N VAL A 338 -7.46 27.74 -13.33
CA VAL A 338 -6.83 27.14 -14.50
C VAL A 338 -7.76 27.21 -15.71
N ALA A 339 -9.04 26.86 -15.56
CA ALA A 339 -10.03 26.96 -16.64
C ALA A 339 -10.35 28.40 -17.11
N SER A 340 -9.96 29.43 -16.35
CA SER A 340 -10.04 30.83 -16.80
C SER A 340 -8.83 31.30 -17.61
N GLN A 341 -7.74 30.54 -17.62
CA GLN A 341 -6.53 30.88 -18.37
C GLN A 341 -6.68 30.52 -19.86
N PRO A 342 -6.01 31.25 -20.76
CA PRO A 342 -6.00 30.91 -22.19
C PRO A 342 -5.25 29.58 -22.44
N CYS A 343 -5.63 28.88 -23.50
CA CYS A 343 -5.04 27.58 -23.84
C CYS A 343 -3.53 27.68 -24.07
N LEU A 344 -2.73 26.81 -23.43
CA LEU A 344 -1.27 26.85 -23.55
C LEU A 344 -0.75 26.69 -24.98
N VAL A 345 -1.50 25.99 -25.84
CA VAL A 345 -1.07 25.71 -27.22
C VAL A 345 -1.46 26.82 -28.20
N CYS A 346 -2.62 27.46 -28.00
CA CYS A 346 -3.17 28.37 -29.02
C CYS A 346 -3.83 29.65 -28.48
N GLY A 347 -3.75 29.92 -27.18
CA GLY A 347 -4.25 31.16 -26.58
C GLY A 347 -5.78 31.31 -26.52
N ARG A 348 -6.56 30.31 -26.98
CA ARG A 348 -8.03 30.40 -27.05
C ARG A 348 -8.69 30.10 -25.71
N SER A 349 -9.82 30.76 -25.47
CA SER A 349 -10.77 30.50 -24.37
C SER A 349 -12.16 30.20 -24.97
N PRO A 350 -13.04 29.41 -24.31
CA PRO A 350 -12.87 28.79 -22.98
C PRO A 350 -11.91 27.59 -22.99
N THR A 351 -11.31 27.32 -21.84
CA THR A 351 -10.42 26.18 -21.61
C THR A 351 -10.95 25.26 -20.51
N ASP A 352 -10.49 24.02 -20.54
CA ASP A 352 -10.72 23.02 -19.51
C ASP A 352 -9.40 22.77 -18.75
N ALA A 353 -9.51 22.46 -17.46
CA ALA A 353 -8.37 22.04 -16.65
C ALA A 353 -7.97 20.60 -17.01
N HIS A 354 -6.82 20.45 -17.66
CA HIS A 354 -6.26 19.16 -18.06
C HIS A 354 -5.29 18.64 -16.99
N HIS A 355 -5.54 17.46 -16.44
CA HIS A 355 -4.63 16.79 -15.49
C HIS A 355 -3.52 16.06 -16.24
N LEU A 356 -2.26 16.40 -15.93
CA LEU A 356 -1.10 15.75 -16.51
C LEU A 356 -1.00 14.30 -16.01
N ARG A 357 -1.25 13.31 -16.87
CA ARG A 357 -1.40 11.90 -16.43
C ARG A 357 -0.07 11.23 -16.09
N PHE A 358 1.04 11.79 -16.55
CA PHE A 358 2.39 11.29 -16.30
C PHE A 358 3.05 11.94 -15.07
N ALA A 359 2.52 13.05 -14.56
CA ALA A 359 3.12 13.79 -13.44
C ALA A 359 3.01 13.05 -12.10
N GLN A 360 2.14 12.05 -11.99
CA GLN A 360 2.01 11.20 -10.81
C GLN A 360 1.72 9.74 -11.20
N PRO A 361 2.16 8.74 -10.39
CA PRO A 361 1.84 7.33 -10.62
C PRO A 361 0.33 7.10 -10.74
N ARG A 362 -0.06 6.30 -11.74
CA ARG A 362 -1.47 5.95 -11.97
C ARG A 362 -2.02 5.21 -10.76
N ALA A 363 -3.17 5.66 -10.27
CA ALA A 363 -3.94 4.96 -9.25
C ALA A 363 -5.33 4.66 -9.82
N MET A 364 -5.84 3.47 -9.52
CA MET A 364 -7.12 2.99 -10.03
C MET A 364 -8.24 4.00 -9.71
N GLY A 365 -8.92 4.49 -10.75
CA GLY A 365 -10.05 5.42 -10.63
C GLY A 365 -9.73 6.83 -10.08
N ARG A 366 -8.45 7.27 -10.04
CA ARG A 366 -8.08 8.58 -9.47
C ARG A 366 -7.23 9.42 -10.43
N LYS A 367 -7.72 10.62 -10.77
CA LYS A 367 -6.98 11.65 -11.52
C LYS A 367 -5.73 12.12 -10.76
N ALA A 368 -4.72 12.61 -11.47
CA ALA A 368 -3.54 13.26 -10.86
C ALA A 368 -3.95 14.41 -9.92
N SER A 369 -3.08 14.81 -9.00
CA SER A 369 -3.27 15.95 -8.10
C SER A 369 -3.63 17.21 -8.90
N ASP A 370 -4.48 18.08 -8.33
CA ASP A 370 -4.93 19.28 -9.03
C ASP A 370 -3.79 20.29 -9.25
N GLU A 371 -2.66 20.15 -8.55
CA GLU A 371 -1.42 20.92 -8.78
C GLU A 371 -0.75 20.63 -10.14
N PHE A 372 -1.07 19.49 -10.75
CA PHE A 372 -0.59 19.09 -12.08
C PHE A 372 -1.67 19.33 -13.12
N THR A 373 -2.24 20.53 -13.13
CA THR A 373 -3.26 20.92 -14.12
C THR A 373 -2.81 22.09 -14.98
N VAL A 374 -3.19 22.03 -16.26
CA VAL A 374 -2.87 23.04 -17.26
C VAL A 374 -4.10 23.40 -18.11
N PRO A 375 -4.20 24.63 -18.63
CA PRO A 375 -5.34 25.05 -19.44
C PRO A 375 -5.21 24.56 -20.89
N LEU A 376 -6.17 23.76 -21.34
CA LEU A 376 -6.29 23.34 -22.74
C LEU A 376 -7.69 23.63 -23.28
N CYS A 377 -7.78 24.16 -24.50
CA CYS A 377 -9.07 24.29 -25.19
C CYS A 377 -9.58 22.89 -25.59
N ARG A 378 -10.90 22.74 -25.78
CA ARG A 378 -11.55 21.45 -26.07
C ARG A 378 -10.87 20.65 -27.20
N THR A 379 -10.43 21.33 -28.26
CA THR A 379 -9.73 20.71 -29.40
C THR A 379 -8.39 20.10 -28.99
N HIS A 380 -7.53 20.87 -28.31
CA HIS A 380 -6.22 20.38 -27.88
C HIS A 380 -6.33 19.40 -26.71
N HIS A 381 -7.33 19.56 -25.85
CA HIS A 381 -7.66 18.60 -24.82
C HIS A 381 -8.01 17.23 -25.44
N ARG A 382 -8.89 17.20 -26.45
CA ARG A 382 -9.22 15.97 -27.17
C ARG A 382 -8.01 15.42 -27.94
N ASP A 383 -7.25 16.27 -28.62
CA ASP A 383 -6.06 15.85 -29.38
C ASP A 383 -5.02 15.17 -28.47
N ASN A 384 -4.77 15.74 -27.28
CA ASN A 384 -3.91 15.14 -26.27
C ASN A 384 -4.43 13.77 -25.80
N HIS A 385 -5.74 13.65 -25.54
CA HIS A 385 -6.36 12.38 -25.17
C HIS A 385 -6.30 11.33 -26.28
N SER A 386 -6.47 11.72 -27.54
CA SER A 386 -6.43 10.82 -28.70
C SER A 386 -5.01 10.37 -29.07
N PHE A 387 -3.98 11.17 -28.77
CA PHE A 387 -2.59 10.86 -29.10
C PHE A 387 -2.01 9.72 -28.25
N GLY A 388 -2.56 9.47 -27.05
CA GLY A 388 -2.19 8.36 -26.17
C GLY A 388 -0.90 8.61 -25.36
N ASP A 389 0.21 8.91 -26.04
CA ASP A 389 1.48 9.28 -25.40
C ASP A 389 1.54 10.78 -25.08
N GLU A 390 1.09 11.13 -23.88
CA GLU A 390 1.01 12.51 -23.43
C GLU A 390 2.37 13.23 -23.42
N VAL A 391 3.46 12.54 -23.09
CA VAL A 391 4.80 13.16 -22.99
C VAL A 391 5.28 13.61 -24.36
N ALA A 392 5.23 12.70 -25.34
CA ALA A 392 5.59 13.02 -26.72
C ALA A 392 4.67 14.09 -27.35
N TRP A 393 3.42 14.20 -26.92
CA TRP A 393 2.50 15.24 -27.39
C TRP A 393 2.91 16.65 -26.95
N TRP A 394 3.42 16.79 -25.71
CA TRP A 394 3.95 18.03 -25.15
C TRP A 394 5.31 18.40 -25.76
N GLU A 395 6.21 17.43 -25.92
CA GLU A 395 7.52 17.62 -26.54
C GLU A 395 7.41 18.17 -27.97
N ARG A 396 6.49 17.63 -28.78
CA ARG A 396 6.23 18.12 -30.16
C ARG A 396 5.82 19.58 -30.24
N ARG A 397 5.29 20.13 -29.14
CA ARG A 397 4.83 21.53 -29.04
C ARG A 397 5.85 22.43 -28.35
N ALA A 398 6.99 21.87 -27.92
CA ALA A 398 8.04 22.57 -27.20
C ALA A 398 7.52 23.32 -25.96
N ILE A 399 6.53 22.76 -25.28
CA ILE A 399 5.95 23.31 -24.05
C ILE A 399 6.29 22.36 -22.90
N ASP A 400 6.84 22.90 -21.81
CA ASP A 400 6.99 22.17 -20.56
C ASP A 400 5.73 22.35 -19.69
N PRO A 401 4.85 21.34 -19.62
CA PRO A 401 3.60 21.46 -18.87
C PRO A 401 3.82 21.40 -17.36
N LEU A 402 4.93 20.83 -16.85
CA LEU A 402 5.21 20.72 -15.42
C LEU A 402 5.64 22.07 -14.83
N VAL A 403 6.46 22.81 -15.58
CA VAL A 403 6.83 24.18 -15.21
C VAL A 403 5.57 25.05 -15.15
N THR A 404 4.72 24.94 -16.17
CA THR A 404 3.50 25.72 -16.27
C THR A 404 2.49 25.39 -15.16
N SER A 405 2.27 24.11 -14.86
CA SER A 405 1.35 23.70 -13.79
C SER A 405 1.85 24.20 -12.42
N ARG A 406 3.17 24.15 -12.18
CA ARG A 406 3.77 24.69 -10.95
C ARG A 406 3.57 26.20 -10.83
N MET A 407 3.78 26.97 -11.89
CA MET A 407 3.54 28.42 -11.88
C MET A 407 2.08 28.76 -11.58
N LEU A 408 1.14 28.06 -12.20
CA LEU A 408 -0.30 28.25 -11.96
C LEU A 408 -0.69 27.90 -10.52
N TRP A 409 -0.09 26.84 -9.97
CA TRP A 409 -0.31 26.41 -8.59
C TRP A 409 0.15 27.46 -7.57
N VAL A 410 1.35 28.02 -7.77
CA VAL A 410 1.90 29.10 -6.94
C VAL A 410 1.05 30.37 -7.04
N SER A 411 0.69 30.77 -8.27
CA SER A 411 -0.12 31.98 -8.55
C SER A 411 -1.49 31.94 -7.87
N THR A 412 -2.14 30.77 -7.87
CA THR A 412 -3.47 30.61 -7.23
C THR A 412 -3.41 30.78 -5.72
N ARG A 413 -2.25 30.48 -5.10
CA ARG A 413 -2.11 30.40 -3.65
C ARG A 413 -1.45 31.63 -3.02
N GLY A 414 -1.03 32.60 -3.83
CA GLY A 414 -0.44 33.85 -3.35
C GLY A 414 0.82 33.66 -2.51
N ILE A 415 1.56 32.57 -2.75
CA ILE A 415 2.85 32.32 -2.09
C ILE A 415 3.91 32.94 -3.01
N PRO A 416 4.71 33.90 -2.51
CA PRO A 416 5.74 34.57 -3.32
C PRO A 416 6.83 33.63 -3.84
#